data_AF-A0A0G3XFX1-F1
#
_entry.id   AF-A0A0G3XFX1-F1
#
_cell.length_a   1.000
_cell.length_b   1.000
_cell.length_c   1.000
_cell.angle_alpha   90.00
_cell.angle_beta   90.00
_cell.angle_gamma   90.00
#
_symmetry.space_group_name_H-M   'P 1'
#
loop_
_entity.id
_entity.type
_entity.pdbx_description
1 polymer ?
#
loop_
_entity_poly.entity_id
_entity_poly.type
_entity_poly.pdbx_seq_one_letter_code
_entity_poly.pdbx_strand_id
1 'polypeptide(L)' 'MNNDRPDSFTTDAARLCGQCALIMGWRPDEFWAATPAEIASIFNAFQAPKQNASVSRADLDRLMEQDHG' A
#
# COMPACT_ATOMS: atom_id res chain seq x y z
N MET A 1 13.02 -23.82 21.52
CA MET A 1 11.63 -23.59 21.08
C MET A 1 11.03 -22.61 22.08
N ASN A 2 10.85 -21.32 21.75
CA ASN A 2 10.02 -20.45 22.58
C ASN A 2 9.30 -19.42 21.71
N ASN A 3 7.98 -19.50 21.68
CA ASN A 3 7.08 -18.69 20.87
C ASN A 3 6.49 -17.55 21.72
N ASP A 4 7.34 -16.78 22.40
CA ASP A 4 6.94 -15.59 23.19
C ASP A 4 6.92 -14.33 22.31
N ARG A 5 6.61 -14.45 21.02
CA ARG A 5 6.32 -13.25 20.22
C ARG A 5 4.94 -12.76 20.70
N PRO A 6 4.82 -11.53 21.25
CA PRO A 6 3.49 -10.96 21.49
C PRO A 6 2.69 -11.07 20.20
N ASP A 7 1.40 -11.42 20.29
CA ASP A 7 0.55 -11.69 19.12
C ASP A 7 0.79 -10.61 18.07
N SER A 8 1.40 -11.01 16.94
CA SER A 8 2.04 -10.08 16.00
C SER A 8 1.05 -9.04 15.50
N PHE A 9 -0.20 -9.47 15.32
CA PHE A 9 -1.31 -8.60 14.91
C PHE A 9 -1.52 -7.41 15.85
N THR A 10 -1.63 -7.64 17.17
CA THR A 10 -1.90 -6.56 18.13
C THR A 10 -0.76 -5.54 18.16
N THR A 11 0.47 -6.04 18.07
CA THR A 11 1.67 -5.19 18.02
C THR A 11 1.71 -4.35 16.74
N ASP A 12 1.38 -4.96 15.60
CA ASP A 12 1.39 -4.28 14.30
C ASP A 12 0.23 -3.28 14.18
N ALA A 13 -0.97 -3.63 14.68
CA ALA A 13 -2.11 -2.74 14.72
C ALA A 13 -1.85 -1.49 15.58
N ALA A 14 -1.22 -1.65 16.75
CA ALA A 14 -0.85 -0.52 17.61
C ALA A 14 0.17 0.41 16.94
N ARG A 15 1.16 -0.16 16.24
CA ARG A 15 2.13 0.61 15.46
C ARG A 15 1.45 1.40 14.34
N LEU A 16 0.53 0.76 13.62
CA LEU A 16 -0.21 1.41 12.54
C LEU A 16 -1.12 2.53 13.07
N CYS A 17 -1.82 2.31 14.19
CA CYS A 17 -2.60 3.34 14.87
C CYS A 17 -1.75 4.58 15.20
N GLY A 18 -0.52 4.37 15.70
CA GLY A 18 0.41 5.47 15.99
C GLY A 18 0.83 6.23 14.73
N GLN A 19 1.07 5.54 13.61
CA GLN A 19 1.34 6.18 12.32
C GLN A 19 0.14 7.00 11.84
N CYS A 20 -1.08 6.48 11.97
CA CYS A 20 -2.29 7.19 11.61
C CYS A 20 -2.49 8.48 12.44
N ALA A 21 -2.20 8.42 13.74
CA ALA A 21 -2.24 9.59 14.61
C ALA A 21 -1.23 10.68 14.18
N LEU A 22 -0.02 10.28 13.77
CA LEU A 22 1.02 11.25 13.36
C LEU A 22 0.76 11.86 11.98
N ILE A 23 0.29 11.06 11.02
CA ILE A 23 0.16 11.48 9.61
C ILE A 23 -1.20 12.15 9.36
N MET A 24 -2.28 11.61 9.91
CA MET A 24 -3.65 12.07 9.66
C MET A 24 -4.24 12.87 10.83
N GLY A 25 -3.58 12.89 12.00
CA GLY A 25 -4.10 13.53 13.21
C GLY A 25 -5.22 12.74 13.89
N TRP A 26 -5.40 11.47 13.53
CA TRP A 26 -6.47 10.62 14.06
C TRP A 26 -6.28 10.31 15.54
N ARG A 27 -7.39 10.25 16.27
CA ARG A 27 -7.44 9.67 17.61
C ARG A 27 -7.50 8.14 17.50
N PRO A 28 -7.10 7.39 18.55
CA PRO A 28 -7.17 5.93 18.54
C PRO A 28 -8.54 5.37 18.17
N ASP A 29 -9.62 6.02 18.63
CA ASP A 29 -10.99 5.59 18.34
C ASP A 29 -11.33 5.63 16.84
N GLU A 30 -10.80 6.60 16.10
CA GLU A 30 -11.00 6.71 14.65
C GLU A 30 -10.32 5.55 13.91
N PHE A 31 -9.13 5.14 14.34
CA PHE A 31 -8.43 3.98 13.78
C PHE A 31 -9.20 2.67 14.03
N TRP A 32 -9.70 2.46 15.26
CA TRP A 32 -10.43 1.24 15.60
C TRP A 32 -11.84 1.16 15.01
N ALA A 33 -12.43 2.30 14.66
CA ALA A 33 -13.70 2.37 13.93
C ALA A 33 -13.54 2.13 12.41
N ALA A 34 -12.36 2.43 11.86
CA ALA A 34 -12.08 2.26 10.43
C ALA A 34 -11.88 0.79 10.04
N THR A 35 -12.37 0.41 8.87
CA THR A 35 -12.19 -0.93 8.31
C THR A 35 -10.79 -1.08 7.70
N PRO A 36 -10.23 -2.30 7.64
CA PRO A 36 -8.94 -2.53 6.99
C PRO A 36 -8.89 -2.08 5.52
N ALA A 37 -10.02 -2.15 4.80
CA ALA A 37 -10.11 -1.71 3.40
C ALA A 37 -10.00 -0.19 3.27
N GLU A 38 -10.61 0.57 4.18
CA GLU A 38 -10.50 2.03 4.22
C GLU A 38 -9.06 2.45 4.55
N ILE A 39 -8.43 1.81 5.53
CA ILE A 39 -7.02 2.04 5.86
C ILE A 39 -6.14 1.78 4.63
N ALA A 40 -6.31 0.63 3.96
CA ALA A 40 -5.56 0.32 2.74
C ALA A 40 -5.76 1.37 1.63
N SER A 41 -6.98 1.88 1.45
CA SER A 41 -7.29 2.93 0.47
C SER A 41 -6.58 4.24 0.78
N ILE A 42 -6.54 4.65 2.06
CA ILE A 42 -5.81 5.85 2.50
C ILE A 42 -4.32 5.71 2.20
N PHE A 43 -3.70 4.58 2.56
CA PHE A 43 -2.28 4.33 2.26
C PHE A 43 -2.00 4.20 0.76
N ASN A 44 -2.95 3.71 -0.04
CA ASN A 44 -2.83 3.70 -1.49
C ASN A 44 -2.84 5.12 -2.08
N ALA A 45 -3.56 6.07 -1.49
CA ALA A 45 -3.54 7.47 -1.92
C ALA A 45 -2.21 8.19 -1.63
N PHE A 46 -1.46 7.76 -0.61
CA PHE A 46 -0.11 8.29 -0.33
C PHE A 46 0.96 7.77 -1.27
N GLN A 47 0.73 6.63 -1.91
CA GLN A 47 1.67 6.11 -2.89
C GLN A 47 1.62 7.00 -4.13
N ALA A 48 2.80 7.36 -4.65
CA ALA A 48 2.88 7.94 -5.98
C ALA A 48 2.13 7.01 -6.95
N PRO A 49 1.44 7.54 -7.98
CA PRO A 49 0.79 6.70 -8.98
C PRO A 49 1.79 5.64 -9.38
N LYS A 50 1.43 4.35 -9.25
CA LYS A 50 2.25 3.29 -9.81
C LYS A 50 2.55 3.74 -11.23
N GLN A 51 3.82 3.95 -11.54
CA GLN A 51 4.22 4.13 -12.91
C GLN A 51 3.78 2.84 -13.59
N ASN A 52 2.61 2.88 -14.23
CA ASN A 52 2.22 1.86 -15.18
C ASN A 52 3.43 1.76 -16.09
N ALA A 53 4.06 0.58 -16.16
CA ALA A 53 5.30 0.39 -16.89
C ALA A 53 5.18 1.13 -18.21
N SER A 54 5.92 2.24 -18.35
CA SER A 54 5.83 3.07 -19.54
C SER A 54 6.25 2.17 -20.70
N VAL A 55 5.45 2.16 -21.78
CA VAL A 55 5.78 1.42 -23.01
C VAL A 55 7.24 1.71 -23.36
N SER A 56 8.07 0.66 -23.33
CA SER A 56 9.49 0.81 -23.60
C SER A 56 9.72 0.94 -25.09
N ARG A 57 10.91 1.43 -25.48
CA ARG A 57 11.29 1.48 -26.90
C ARG A 57 11.20 0.09 -27.56
N ALA A 58 11.58 -0.95 -26.82
CA ALA A 58 11.52 -2.34 -27.30
C ALA A 58 10.08 -2.83 -27.52
N ASP A 59 9.11 -2.35 -26.74
CA ASP A 59 7.69 -2.68 -26.92
C ASP A 59 7.13 -2.00 -28.18
N LEU A 60 7.59 -0.77 -28.50
CA LEU A 60 7.25 -0.08 -29.74
C LEU A 60 7.84 -0.77 -30.96
N ASP A 61 9.12 -1.17 -30.87
CA ASP A 61 9.81 -1.85 -31.97
C ASP A 61 9.11 -3.18 -32.33
N ARG A 62 8.67 -3.94 -31.32
CA ARG A 62 7.87 -5.15 -31.52
C ARG A 62 6.53 -4.89 -32.23
N LEU A 63 5.83 -3.83 -31.86
CA LEU A 63 4.56 -3.45 -32.48
C LEU A 63 4.74 -3.10 -33.97
N MET A 64 5.82 -2.37 -34.31
CA MET A 64 6.12 -2.02 -35.70
C MET A 64 6.48 -3.25 -36.55
N GLU A 65 7.21 -4.21 -35.98
CA GLU A 65 7.52 -5.49 -36.66
C GLU A 65 6.26 -6.32 -36.94
N GLN A 66 5.25 -6.27 -36.07
CA GLN A 66 3.98 -7.01 -36.25
C GLN A 66 3.02 -6.34 -37.24
N ASP A 67 3.07 -5.01 -37.39
CA ASP A 67 2.20 -4.25 -38.30
C ASP A 67 2.70 -4.29 -39.77
N HIS A 68 4.00 -4.53 -39.97
CA HIS A 68 4.64 -4.57 -41.28
C HIS A 68 4.77 -6.00 -41.86
N GLY A 69 4.08 -6.99 -41.27
CA GLY A 69 4.11 -8.42 -41.66
C GLY A 69 2.86 -8.90 -42.38
#